data_AF-A0AA95S241-F1
#
_entry.id   AF-A0AA95S241-F1
#
_cell.length_a   1.000
_cell.length_b   1.000
_cell.length_c   1.000
_cell.angle_alpha   90.00
_cell.angle_beta   90.00
_cell.angle_gamma   90.00
#
_symmetry.space_group_name_H-M   'P 1'
#
loop_
_entity.id
_entity.type
_entity.pdbx_description
1 polymer ?
#
loop_
_entity_poly.entity_id
_entity_poly.type
_entity_poly.pdbx_seq_one_letter_code
_entity_poly.pdbx_strand_id
1 'polypeptide(L)'
;MEKKMILLTGEYDGYGKLCARVMAGGVSFLVGRSPLQLLNDALTYIGFDLKGAIGSAKLILGERSRCPIIVNPYQGICLFPNKSPNNADCMWFNPDHIVNTRAMGRYQTEVELSNGHSIIVDSRLTSFNNKIHKANKLMQLSMKRGNQPGPILFYLESPKGHQLTKEKTGNYNFNNLEDNHK
;
A
#
# COMPACT_ATOMS: atom_id res chain seq x y z
N MET A 1 -22.27 1.81 8.90
CA MET A 1 -21.23 2.12 7.89
C MET A 1 -19.88 1.95 8.56
N GLU A 2 -19.05 1.04 8.10
CA GLU A 2 -17.73 0.78 8.67
C GLU A 2 -16.86 2.04 8.52
N LYS A 3 -16.22 2.52 9.60
CA LYS A 3 -15.38 3.73 9.60
C LYS A 3 -14.04 3.46 8.91
N LYS A 4 -14.05 3.25 7.60
CA LYS A 4 -12.84 3.13 6.78
C LYS A 4 -12.39 4.50 6.27
N MET A 5 -11.09 4.64 6.08
CA MET A 5 -10.48 5.84 5.51
C MET A 5 -10.92 5.98 4.05
N ILE A 6 -11.52 7.13 3.72
CA ILE A 6 -11.98 7.48 2.37
C ILE A 6 -10.88 8.25 1.63
N LEU A 7 -10.30 9.23 2.32
CA LEU A 7 -9.33 10.17 1.76
C LEU A 7 -8.36 10.63 2.84
N LEU A 8 -7.11 10.82 2.46
CA LEU A 8 -6.08 11.47 3.27
C LEU A 8 -5.40 12.56 2.45
N THR A 9 -5.20 13.75 3.02
CA THR A 9 -4.46 14.83 2.36
C THR A 9 -3.66 15.66 3.35
N GLY A 10 -2.72 16.46 2.85
CA GLY A 10 -1.95 17.39 3.67
C GLY A 10 -2.68 18.72 3.85
N GLU A 11 -2.57 19.28 5.04
CA GLU A 11 -3.10 20.60 5.40
C GLU A 11 -2.13 21.26 6.35
N TYR A 12 -1.77 22.52 6.09
CA TYR A 12 -0.94 23.30 7.00
C TYR A 12 -1.79 23.86 8.14
N ASP A 13 -1.35 23.66 9.38
CA ASP A 13 -1.99 24.30 10.53
C ASP A 13 -1.63 25.80 10.65
N GLY A 14 -2.22 26.48 11.62
CA GLY A 14 -1.96 27.91 11.86
C GLY A 14 -0.51 28.25 12.25
N TYR A 15 0.33 27.24 12.55
CA TYR A 15 1.75 27.39 12.85
C TYR A 15 2.65 27.00 11.67
N GLY A 16 2.08 26.69 10.51
CA GLY A 16 2.82 26.30 9.31
C GLY A 16 3.33 24.86 9.34
N LYS A 17 2.86 24.01 10.26
CA LYS A 17 3.22 22.59 10.31
C LYS A 17 2.29 21.80 9.37
N LEU A 18 2.89 20.98 8.51
CA LEU A 18 2.15 20.08 7.63
C LEU A 18 1.52 18.94 8.44
N CYS A 19 0.19 18.96 8.54
CA CYS A 19 -0.64 17.98 9.20
C CYS A 19 -1.44 17.14 8.19
N ALA A 20 -2.03 16.05 8.66
CA ALA A 20 -2.80 15.12 7.85
C ALA A 20 -4.29 15.31 8.11
N ARG A 21 -5.03 15.73 7.08
CA ARG A 21 -6.49 15.75 7.08
C ARG A 21 -6.99 14.37 6.66
N VAL A 22 -7.68 13.69 7.57
CA VAL A 22 -8.28 12.38 7.33
C VAL A 22 -9.78 12.54 7.16
N MET A 23 -10.35 11.93 6.13
CA MET A 23 -11.79 11.77 5.93
C MET A 23 -12.15 10.30 6.10
N ALA A 24 -13.04 9.98 7.04
CA ALA A 24 -13.46 8.62 7.34
C ALA A 24 -14.96 8.60 7.68
N GLY A 25 -15.73 7.83 6.91
CA GLY A 25 -17.20 7.89 6.97
C GLY A 25 -17.72 9.33 6.74
N GLY A 26 -18.59 9.79 7.64
CA GLY A 26 -19.16 11.14 7.59
C GLY A 26 -18.37 12.23 8.32
N VAL A 27 -17.17 11.92 8.84
CA VAL A 27 -16.36 12.88 9.61
C VAL A 27 -15.01 13.15 8.93
N SER A 28 -14.48 14.34 9.19
CA SER A 28 -13.09 14.69 8.88
C SER A 28 -12.41 15.30 10.11
N PHE A 29 -11.11 15.02 10.26
CA PHE A 29 -10.33 15.49 11.40
C PHE A 29 -8.86 15.68 11.02
N LEU A 30 -8.16 16.53 11.77
CA LEU A 30 -6.75 16.82 11.56
C LEU A 30 -5.91 15.97 12.52
N VAL A 31 -4.83 15.40 12.01
CA VAL A 31 -3.85 14.67 12.80
C VAL A 31 -2.53 15.43 12.74
N GLY A 32 -1.88 15.61 13.89
CA GLY A 32 -0.61 16.35 14.04
C GLY A 32 0.63 15.69 13.43
N ARG A 33 0.45 14.87 12.39
CA ARG A 33 1.44 14.13 11.60
C ARG A 33 1.29 14.52 10.14
N SER A 34 2.37 14.53 9.34
CA SER A 34 2.22 14.68 7.89
C SER A 34 1.54 13.45 7.27
N PRO A 35 0.96 13.53 6.05
CA PRO A 35 0.32 12.38 5.42
C PRO A 35 1.21 11.14 5.33
N LEU A 36 2.49 11.31 4.96
CA LEU A 36 3.44 10.19 4.89
C LEU A 36 3.78 9.61 6.26
N GLN A 37 3.91 10.46 7.29
CA GLN A 37 4.13 10.00 8.66
C GLN A 37 2.93 9.18 9.13
N LEU A 38 1.71 9.67 8.91
CA LEU A 38 0.49 8.96 9.31
C LEU A 38 0.34 7.61 8.60
N LEU A 39 0.66 7.54 7.30
CA LEU A 39 0.66 6.27 6.56
C LEU A 39 1.71 5.29 7.09
N ASN A 40 2.90 5.79 7.42
CA ASN A 40 3.93 4.94 8.01
C ASN A 40 3.53 4.46 9.41
N ASP A 41 2.98 5.33 10.25
CA ASP A 41 2.47 4.97 11.58
C ASP A 41 1.39 3.88 11.47
N ALA A 42 0.46 4.01 10.52
CA ALA A 42 -0.59 3.01 10.27
C ALA A 42 -0.04 1.66 9.83
N LEU A 43 1.00 1.65 8.97
CA LEU A 43 1.67 0.42 8.53
C LEU A 43 2.47 -0.22 9.66
N THR A 44 3.24 0.56 10.41
CA THR A 44 4.09 0.09 11.51
C THR A 44 3.28 -0.49 12.65
N TYR A 45 2.08 0.04 12.91
CA TYR A 45 1.16 -0.53 13.89
C TYR A 45 0.82 -2.02 13.64
N ILE A 46 0.76 -2.44 12.37
CA ILE A 46 0.45 -3.84 11.98
C ILE A 46 1.69 -4.62 11.50
N GLY A 47 2.90 -4.14 11.81
CA GLY A 47 4.16 -4.83 11.52
C GLY A 47 4.71 -4.63 10.10
N PHE A 48 4.24 -3.63 9.36
CA PHE A 48 4.80 -3.24 8.06
C PHE A 48 5.50 -1.87 8.12
N ASP A 49 6.10 -1.43 7.03
CA ASP A 49 6.64 -0.08 6.90
C ASP A 49 6.34 0.52 5.52
N LEU A 50 6.37 1.85 5.41
CA LEU A 50 6.03 2.54 4.17
C LEU A 50 6.99 2.22 3.02
N LYS A 51 8.27 2.02 3.30
CA LYS A 51 9.29 1.72 2.28
C LYS A 51 9.05 0.32 1.68
N GLY A 52 8.77 -0.67 2.52
CA GLY A 52 8.41 -2.03 2.13
C GLY A 52 7.08 -2.09 1.36
N ALA A 53 6.06 -1.34 1.80
CA ALA A 53 4.79 -1.23 1.10
C ALA A 53 4.96 -0.65 -0.32
N ILE A 54 5.77 0.42 -0.46
CA ILE A 54 6.08 1.01 -1.77
C ILE A 54 6.93 0.04 -2.61
N GLY A 55 7.93 -0.61 -2.02
CA GLY A 55 8.82 -1.55 -2.71
C GLY A 55 8.08 -2.77 -3.27
N SER A 56 7.21 -3.37 -2.46
CA SER A 56 6.36 -4.49 -2.87
C SER A 56 5.36 -4.08 -3.95
N ALA A 57 4.73 -2.90 -3.84
CA ALA A 57 3.83 -2.39 -4.86
C ALA A 57 4.53 -2.20 -6.22
N LYS A 58 5.76 -1.66 -6.22
CA LYS A 58 6.58 -1.53 -7.44
C LYS A 58 6.88 -2.90 -8.07
N LEU A 59 7.27 -3.88 -7.25
CA LEU A 59 7.55 -5.24 -7.70
C LEU A 59 6.31 -5.93 -8.29
N ILE A 60 5.15 -5.79 -7.63
CA ILE A 60 3.90 -6.44 -8.03
C ILE A 60 3.34 -5.83 -9.32
N LEU A 61 3.38 -4.50 -9.43
CA LEU A 61 2.85 -3.78 -10.58
C LEU A 61 3.84 -3.68 -11.75
N GLY A 62 5.13 -3.92 -11.52
CA GLY A 62 6.18 -3.67 -12.50
C GLY A 62 6.42 -2.17 -12.76
N GLU A 63 6.14 -1.30 -11.78
CA GLU A 63 6.17 0.15 -11.93
C GLU A 63 7.27 0.82 -11.12
N ARG A 64 7.71 2.01 -11.55
CA ARG A 64 8.82 2.73 -10.93
C ARG A 64 8.40 3.87 -9.99
N SER A 65 7.19 4.44 -10.14
CA SER A 65 6.80 5.67 -9.43
C SER A 65 5.30 5.78 -9.16
N ARG A 66 4.94 6.57 -8.13
CA ARG A 66 3.55 6.93 -7.75
C ARG A 66 2.64 5.71 -7.58
N CYS A 67 3.19 4.66 -7.00
CA CYS A 67 2.47 3.42 -6.79
C CYS A 67 1.42 3.57 -5.68
N PRO A 68 0.28 2.89 -5.79
CA PRO A 68 -0.59 2.64 -4.65
C PRO A 68 0.15 1.86 -3.57
N ILE A 69 -0.37 1.91 -2.34
CA ILE A 69 0.11 1.13 -1.21
C ILE A 69 -1.05 0.40 -0.55
N ILE A 70 -0.80 -0.81 -0.04
CA ILE A 70 -1.75 -1.51 0.82
C ILE A 70 -1.43 -1.05 2.25
N VAL A 71 -2.32 -0.27 2.85
CA VAL A 71 -2.15 0.30 4.20
C VAL A 71 -2.57 -0.71 5.27
N ASN A 72 -3.62 -1.47 5.01
CA ASN A 72 -4.04 -2.55 5.90
C ASN A 72 -4.56 -3.73 5.06
N PRO A 73 -3.77 -4.81 4.88
CA PRO A 73 -4.19 -5.96 4.10
C PRO A 73 -5.35 -6.71 4.75
N TYR A 74 -5.43 -6.73 6.08
CA TYR A 74 -6.47 -7.43 6.83
C TYR A 74 -7.85 -6.76 6.69
N GLN A 75 -7.86 -5.44 6.48
CA GLN A 75 -9.09 -4.66 6.25
C GLN A 75 -9.35 -4.35 4.77
N GLY A 76 -8.47 -4.80 3.87
CA GLY A 76 -8.52 -4.50 2.44
C GLY A 76 -8.25 -3.03 2.11
N ILE A 77 -7.59 -2.26 2.98
CA ILE A 77 -7.37 -0.83 2.75
C ILE A 77 -6.18 -0.64 1.82
N CYS A 78 -6.45 -0.22 0.59
CA CYS A 78 -5.47 0.29 -0.37
C CYS A 78 -5.63 1.79 -0.52
N LEU A 79 -4.52 2.53 -0.65
CA LEU A 79 -4.56 3.94 -1.00
C LEU A 79 -3.68 4.22 -2.22
N PHE A 80 -4.09 5.17 -3.06
CA PHE A 80 -3.27 5.64 -4.17
C PHE A 80 -3.13 7.16 -4.16
N PRO A 81 -1.94 7.69 -4.50
CA PRO A 81 -1.73 9.13 -4.54
C PRO A 81 -2.21 9.71 -5.87
N ASN A 82 -2.93 10.84 -5.86
CA ASN A 82 -3.33 11.52 -7.10
C ASN A 82 -2.15 12.20 -7.82
N LYS A 83 -1.10 12.58 -7.08
CA LYS A 83 0.14 13.20 -7.57
C LYS A 83 1.37 12.69 -6.82
N SER A 84 2.48 13.43 -6.81
CA SER A 84 3.68 13.00 -6.10
C SER A 84 3.43 12.97 -4.59
N PRO A 85 3.75 11.87 -3.88
CA PRO A 85 3.60 11.81 -2.42
C PRO A 85 4.39 12.86 -1.63
N ASN A 86 5.43 13.43 -2.24
CA ASN A 86 6.23 14.50 -1.65
C ASN A 86 5.59 15.88 -1.79
N ASN A 87 4.49 16.01 -2.56
CA ASN A 87 3.76 17.27 -2.64
C ASN A 87 2.82 17.40 -1.43
N ALA A 88 2.82 18.55 -0.77
CA ALA A 88 2.03 18.80 0.43
C ALA A 88 0.52 18.68 0.16
N ASP A 89 0.08 19.04 -1.05
CA ASP A 89 -1.31 18.97 -1.49
C ASP A 89 -1.70 17.57 -2.03
N CYS A 90 -0.81 16.58 -1.93
CA CYS A 90 -1.07 15.22 -2.39
C CYS A 90 -2.24 14.60 -1.63
N MET A 91 -3.15 13.99 -2.39
CA MET A 91 -4.31 13.30 -1.87
C MET A 91 -4.14 11.80 -2.10
N TRP A 92 -4.37 11.03 -1.05
CA TRP A 92 -4.39 9.59 -1.03
C TRP A 92 -5.83 9.11 -0.98
N PHE A 93 -6.29 8.50 -2.05
CA PHE A 93 -7.66 8.03 -2.20
C PHE A 93 -7.75 6.54 -1.92
N ASN A 94 -8.81 6.12 -1.23
CA ASN A 94 -9.20 4.73 -1.17
C ASN A 94 -10.09 4.39 -2.39
N PRO A 95 -9.67 3.46 -3.29
CA PRO A 95 -10.45 3.15 -4.47
C PRO A 95 -11.83 2.56 -4.13
N ASP A 96 -11.98 1.87 -3.01
CA ASP A 96 -13.26 1.28 -2.58
C ASP A 96 -14.33 2.34 -2.22
N HIS A 97 -13.89 3.57 -1.98
CA HIS A 97 -14.76 4.68 -1.62
C HIS A 97 -14.98 5.69 -2.77
N ILE A 98 -14.52 5.38 -3.98
CA ILE A 98 -14.82 6.17 -5.18
C ILE A 98 -16.05 5.57 -5.85
N VAL A 99 -17.13 6.35 -5.91
CA VAL A 99 -18.41 5.93 -6.49
C VAL A 99 -18.41 6.16 -8.00
N ASN A 100 -17.96 7.34 -8.42
CA ASN A 100 -17.95 7.74 -9.83
C ASN A 100 -16.85 8.77 -10.11
N THR A 101 -16.46 8.88 -11.37
CA THR A 101 -15.54 9.93 -11.85
C THR A 101 -16.07 10.56 -13.13
N ARG A 102 -16.05 11.90 -13.19
CA ARG A 102 -16.50 12.66 -14.37
C ARG A 102 -15.49 13.71 -14.78
N ALA A 103 -15.33 13.91 -16.08
CA ALA A 103 -14.50 15.00 -16.59
C ALA A 103 -15.25 16.34 -16.41
N MET A 104 -14.61 17.31 -15.76
CA MET A 104 -15.11 18.68 -15.63
C MET A 104 -14.41 19.66 -16.60
N GLY A 105 -13.45 19.15 -17.38
CA GLY A 105 -12.67 19.89 -18.35
C GLY A 105 -11.52 19.03 -18.86
N ARG A 106 -10.61 19.65 -19.63
CA ARG A 106 -9.47 18.90 -20.22
C ARG A 106 -8.52 18.33 -19.16
N TYR A 107 -8.37 18.98 -18.02
CA TYR A 107 -7.40 18.62 -16.97
C TYR A 107 -8.01 18.56 -15.57
N GLN A 108 -9.33 18.48 -15.47
CA GLN A 108 -10.05 18.41 -14.21
C GLN A 108 -10.98 17.21 -14.21
N THR A 109 -10.93 16.47 -13.11
CA THR A 109 -11.78 15.31 -12.84
C THR A 109 -12.51 15.56 -11.54
N GLU A 110 -13.83 15.44 -11.56
CA GLU A 110 -14.58 15.33 -10.32
C GLU A 110 -14.67 13.85 -9.91
N VAL A 111 -14.48 13.60 -8.63
CA VAL A 111 -14.48 12.30 -7.98
C VAL A 111 -15.58 12.30 -6.93
N GLU A 112 -16.61 11.49 -7.14
CA GLU A 112 -17.69 11.28 -6.19
C GLU A 112 -17.28 10.22 -5.15
N LEU A 113 -17.41 10.56 -3.86
CA LEU A 113 -17.00 9.72 -2.75
C LEU A 113 -18.21 9.06 -2.08
N SER A 114 -17.98 7.88 -1.49
CA SER A 114 -19.04 7.07 -0.85
C SER A 114 -19.76 7.75 0.33
N ASN A 115 -19.25 8.87 0.84
CA ASN A 115 -19.90 9.68 1.87
C ASN A 115 -20.75 10.83 1.30
N GLY A 116 -21.07 10.79 0.00
CA GLY A 116 -21.91 11.77 -0.69
C GLY A 116 -21.21 13.09 -1.04
N HIS A 117 -19.91 13.22 -0.73
CA HIS A 117 -19.13 14.39 -1.11
C HIS A 117 -18.45 14.18 -2.46
N SER A 118 -18.24 15.25 -3.21
CA SER A 118 -17.41 15.24 -4.42
C SER A 118 -16.18 16.12 -4.25
N ILE A 119 -15.09 15.73 -4.91
CA ILE A 119 -13.84 16.51 -4.94
C ILE A 119 -13.33 16.66 -6.37
N ILE A 120 -12.87 17.87 -6.71
CA ILE A 120 -12.24 18.15 -8.00
C ILE A 120 -10.73 17.99 -7.87
N VAL A 121 -10.13 17.19 -8.75
CA VAL A 121 -8.69 16.98 -8.82
C VAL A 121 -8.13 17.45 -10.17
N ASP A 122 -6.93 18.02 -10.13
CA ASP A 122 -6.19 18.45 -11.32
C ASP A 122 -5.56 17.25 -12.04
N SER A 123 -6.40 16.49 -12.73
CA SER A 123 -5.99 15.39 -13.59
C SER A 123 -6.96 15.20 -14.73
N ARG A 124 -6.45 14.67 -15.85
CA ARG A 124 -7.30 14.09 -16.89
C ARG A 124 -8.04 12.88 -16.31
N LEU A 125 -9.30 12.70 -16.69
CA LEU A 125 -10.13 11.58 -16.24
C LEU A 125 -9.44 10.22 -16.44
N THR A 126 -8.87 10.00 -17.64
CA THR A 126 -8.14 8.76 -17.96
C THR A 126 -6.92 8.56 -17.06
N SER A 127 -6.15 9.61 -16.80
CA SER A 127 -4.98 9.57 -15.91
C SER A 127 -5.35 9.31 -14.46
N PHE A 128 -6.54 9.74 -14.01
CA PHE A 128 -7.02 9.45 -12.66
C PHE A 128 -7.56 8.01 -12.56
N ASN A 129 -8.41 7.59 -13.50
CA ASN A 129 -8.97 6.24 -13.54
C ASN A 129 -7.90 5.16 -13.69
N ASN A 130 -6.81 5.44 -14.40
CA ASN A 130 -5.65 4.55 -14.45
C ASN A 130 -5.02 4.33 -13.06
N LYS A 131 -5.03 5.32 -12.17
CA LYS A 131 -4.54 5.15 -10.79
C LYS A 131 -5.48 4.28 -9.95
N ILE A 132 -6.80 4.46 -10.11
CA ILE A 132 -7.81 3.58 -9.49
C ILE A 132 -7.56 2.13 -9.94
N HIS A 133 -7.43 1.90 -11.24
CA HIS A 133 -7.19 0.57 -11.79
C HIS A 133 -5.90 -0.06 -11.23
N LYS A 134 -4.82 0.71 -11.12
CA LYS A 134 -3.56 0.22 -10.51
C LYS A 134 -3.72 -0.15 -9.04
N ALA A 135 -4.48 0.63 -8.27
CA ALA A 135 -4.74 0.35 -6.86
C ALA A 135 -5.51 -0.97 -6.70
N ASN A 136 -6.58 -1.14 -7.48
CA ASN A 136 -7.37 -2.37 -7.49
C ASN A 136 -6.54 -3.58 -7.95
N LYS A 137 -5.73 -3.40 -8.99
CA LYS A 137 -4.81 -4.44 -9.49
C LYS A 137 -3.78 -4.84 -8.44
N LEU A 138 -3.20 -3.88 -7.71
CA LEU A 138 -2.27 -4.17 -6.62
C LEU A 138 -2.95 -5.03 -5.56
N MET A 139 -4.12 -4.63 -5.08
CA MET A 139 -4.85 -5.38 -4.05
C MET A 139 -5.15 -6.81 -4.51
N GLN A 140 -5.68 -6.98 -5.73
CA GLN A 140 -5.99 -8.31 -6.26
C GLN A 140 -4.76 -9.20 -6.43
N LEU A 141 -3.66 -8.67 -6.97
CA LEU A 141 -2.44 -9.45 -7.16
C LEU A 141 -1.80 -9.82 -5.82
N SER A 142 -1.79 -8.91 -4.84
CA SER A 142 -1.29 -9.19 -3.49
C SER A 142 -2.09 -10.29 -2.80
N MET A 143 -3.43 -10.24 -2.86
CA MET A 143 -4.30 -11.29 -2.33
C MET A 143 -4.04 -12.65 -2.99
N LYS A 144 -3.93 -12.67 -4.33
CA LYS A 144 -3.60 -13.90 -5.08
C LYS A 144 -2.25 -14.49 -4.64
N ARG A 145 -1.22 -13.66 -4.48
CA ARG A 145 0.11 -14.09 -4.02
C ARG A 145 0.09 -14.60 -2.58
N GLY A 146 -0.66 -13.95 -1.69
CA GLY A 146 -0.79 -14.38 -0.30
C GLY A 146 -1.50 -15.73 -0.12
N ASN A 147 -2.39 -16.08 -1.05
CA ASN A 147 -3.10 -17.36 -1.06
C ASN A 147 -2.35 -18.47 -1.81
N GLN A 148 -1.24 -18.16 -2.49
CA GLN A 148 -0.41 -19.15 -3.15
C GLN A 148 0.66 -19.66 -2.18
N PRO A 149 1.11 -20.92 -2.34
CA PRO A 149 2.28 -21.39 -1.62
C PRO A 149 3.45 -20.45 -1.96
N GLY A 150 3.93 -19.73 -0.95
CA GLY A 150 4.91 -18.67 -1.16
C GLY A 150 6.23 -19.20 -1.73
N PRO A 151 7.15 -18.31 -2.16
CA PRO A 151 8.47 -18.70 -2.64
C PRO A 151 9.22 -19.58 -1.65
N ILE A 152 8.96 -19.47 -0.35
CA ILE A 152 9.51 -20.35 0.68
C ILE A 152 9.20 -21.83 0.40
N LEU A 153 8.02 -22.19 -0.10
CA LEU A 153 7.74 -23.60 -0.43
C LEU A 153 8.70 -24.13 -1.51
N PHE A 154 9.05 -23.31 -2.52
CA PHE A 154 10.08 -23.67 -3.50
C PHE A 154 11.46 -23.92 -2.87
N TYR A 155 11.77 -23.24 -1.76
CA TYR A 155 13.00 -23.48 -0.99
C TYR A 155 12.86 -24.62 0.03
N LEU A 156 11.65 -25.01 0.42
CA LEU A 156 11.36 -26.11 1.35
C LEU A 156 11.24 -27.47 0.66
N GLU A 157 10.95 -27.50 -0.64
CA GLU A 157 10.95 -28.72 -1.48
C GLU A 157 12.37 -29.24 -1.79
N SER A 158 13.31 -29.09 -0.84
CA SER A 158 14.61 -29.76 -0.90
C SER A 158 14.41 -31.28 -0.79
N PRO A 159 15.06 -32.10 -1.63
CA PRO A 159 14.83 -33.53 -1.66
C PRO A 159 15.31 -34.18 -0.35
N LYS A 160 14.35 -34.74 0.42
CA LYS A 160 14.49 -35.66 1.57
C LYS A 160 15.67 -35.37 2.53
N GLY A 161 15.33 -34.78 3.66
CA GLY A 161 16.26 -34.20 4.62
C GLY A 161 17.26 -35.15 5.28
N HIS A 162 18.46 -34.62 5.46
CA HIS A 162 19.42 -35.09 6.44
C HIS A 162 19.12 -34.39 7.78
N GLN A 163 18.96 -35.16 8.86
CA GLN A 163 18.78 -34.58 10.20
C GLN A 163 20.06 -33.88 10.64
N LEU A 164 19.94 -32.61 11.03
CA LEU A 164 21.02 -31.91 11.70
C LEU A 164 21.13 -32.39 13.15
N THR A 165 22.24 -33.05 13.49
CA THR A 165 22.53 -33.50 14.85
C THR A 165 23.73 -32.75 15.40
N LYS A 166 23.68 -32.43 16.70
CA LYS A 166 24.79 -31.78 17.40
C LYS A 166 25.87 -32.82 17.66
N GLU A 167 27.04 -32.62 17.09
CA GLU A 167 28.18 -33.51 17.30
C GLU A 167 28.75 -33.32 18.70
N LYS A 168 29.51 -34.32 19.16
CA LYS A 168 30.18 -34.28 20.48
C LYS A 168 31.19 -33.13 20.61
N THR A 169 31.59 -32.54 19.48
CA THR A 169 32.47 -31.35 19.39
C THR A 169 31.74 -30.03 19.65
N GLY A 170 30.41 -30.04 19.78
CA GLY A 170 29.58 -28.86 19.98
C GLY A 170 29.07 -28.19 18.70
N ASN A 171 29.62 -28.58 17.53
CA ASN A 171 29.22 -28.09 16.23
C ASN A 171 28.09 -28.95 15.65
N TYR A 172 27.25 -28.35 14.79
CA TYR A 172 26.23 -29.09 14.03
C TYR A 172 26.84 -29.60 12.71
N ASN A 173 26.39 -30.77 12.27
CA ASN A 173 26.85 -31.48 11.07
C ASN A 173 26.42 -30.82 9.73
N PHE A 174 26.60 -29.50 9.59
CA PHE A 174 26.26 -28.74 8.37
C PHE A 174 27.00 -29.22 7.12
N ASN A 175 28.17 -29.86 7.28
CA ASN A 175 28.96 -30.40 6.17
C ASN A 175 28.24 -31.50 5.38
N ASN A 176 27.18 -32.11 5.94
CA ASN A 176 26.33 -33.08 5.24
C ASN A 176 25.30 -32.44 4.29
N LEU A 177 25.25 -31.10 4.21
CA LEU A 177 24.38 -30.34 3.30
C LEU A 177 25.11 -29.86 2.03
N GLU A 178 26.42 -30.13 1.91
CA GLU A 178 27.17 -29.81 0.70
C GLU A 178 26.96 -30.95 -0.32
N ASP A 179 26.04 -30.73 -1.26
CA ASP A 179 25.81 -31.64 -2.39
C ASP A 179 27.12 -31.85 -3.17
N ASN A 180 27.55 -33.11 -3.28
CA ASN A 180 28.58 -33.53 -4.23
C ASN A 180 28.04 -33.39 -5.66
N HIS A 181 28.12 -32.19 -6.22
CA HIS A 181 27.99 -32.00 -7.66
C HIS A 181 29.26 -32.51 -8.35
N LYS A 182 29.21 -33.73 -8.88
CA LYS A 182 30.00 -34.19 -10.02
C LYS A 182 29.09 -34.44 -11.20
#